data_AF-A0A845DQ49-F1
#
_entry.id   AF-A0A845DQ49-F1
#
_cell.length_a   1.000
_cell.length_b   1.000
_cell.length_c   1.000
_cell.angle_alpha   90.00
_cell.angle_beta   90.00
_cell.angle_gamma   90.00
#
_symmetry.space_group_name_H-M   'P 1'
#
loop_
_entity.id
_entity.type
_entity.pdbx_description
1 polymer ?
#
loop_
_entity_poly.entity_id
_entity_poly.type
_entity_poly.pdbx_seq_one_letter_code
_entity_poly.pdbx_strand_id
1 'polypeptide(L)' 'MAFGKKNQAEVKEEDTKIWVCSSDDCNCWQRDNFRTNDEKKCPMCGSEMKEENKVLQVVENNSLYYKSQS' A
#
# COMPACT_ATOMS: atom_id res chain seq x y z
N MET A 1 22.31 35.44 4.94
CA MET A 1 22.06 34.35 5.92
C MET A 1 21.31 33.26 5.18
N ALA A 2 21.96 32.12 4.90
CA ALA A 2 21.34 31.02 4.16
C ALA A 2 20.49 30.19 5.12
N PHE A 3 19.17 30.35 5.02
CA PHE A 3 18.20 29.56 5.78
C PHE A 3 18.35 28.10 5.36
N GLY A 4 18.66 27.24 6.33
CA GLY A 4 18.90 25.81 6.14
C GLY A 4 17.78 25.14 5.36
N LYS A 5 18.01 24.95 4.05
CA LYS A 5 17.23 24.03 3.24
C LYS A 5 17.52 22.64 3.80
N LYS A 6 16.58 22.10 4.56
CA LYS A 6 16.60 20.70 4.96
C LYS A 6 16.64 19.91 3.65
N ASN A 7 17.76 19.23 3.38
CA ASN A 7 17.82 18.23 2.32
C ASN A 7 16.80 17.15 2.73
N GLN A 8 15.57 17.25 2.24
CA GLN A 8 14.64 16.14 2.33
C GLN A 8 15.30 15.01 1.57
N ALA A 9 15.67 13.95 2.29
CA ALA A 9 16.14 12.72 1.65
C ALA A 9 15.08 12.32 0.61
N GLU A 10 15.54 12.03 -0.60
CA GLU A 10 14.68 11.59 -1.69
C GLU A 10 13.92 10.35 -1.21
N VAL A 11 12.59 10.45 -1.10
CA VAL A 11 11.80 9.32 -0.64
C VAL A 11 11.83 8.29 -1.75
N LYS A 12 12.37 7.10 -1.46
CA LYS A 12 12.42 6.01 -2.43
C LYS A 12 10.99 5.62 -2.80
N GLU A 13 10.72 5.56 -4.10
CA GLU A 13 9.47 5.07 -4.66
C GLU A 13 9.72 3.75 -5.39
N GLU A 14 8.80 2.80 -5.26
CA GLU A 14 8.86 1.51 -5.94
C GLU A 14 7.49 1.13 -6.52
N ASP A 15 7.51 0.28 -7.54
CA ASP A 15 6.29 -0.34 -8.07
C ASP A 15 5.74 -1.30 -7.01
N THR A 16 4.67 -0.87 -6.34
CA THR A 16 4.06 -1.63 -5.26
C THR A 16 2.77 -2.28 -5.76
N LYS A 17 2.67 -3.57 -5.50
CA LYS A 17 1.43 -4.33 -5.67
C LYS A 17 0.36 -3.87 -4.70
N ILE A 18 -0.79 -3.46 -5.24
CA ILE A 18 -1.94 -2.97 -4.49
C ILE A 18 -3.21 -3.73 -4.86
N TRP A 19 -4.17 -3.68 -3.96
CA TRP A 19 -5.54 -4.13 -4.17
C TRP A 19 -6.44 -2.92 -4.19
N VAL A 20 -7.16 -2.71 -5.28
CA VAL A 20 -8.10 -1.59 -5.47
C VAL A 20 -9.52 -2.13 -5.42
N CYS A 21 -10.40 -1.46 -4.68
CA CYS A 21 -11.81 -1.83 -4.64
C CYS A 21 -12.44 -1.68 -6.03
N SER A 22 -13.27 -2.63 -6.43
CA SER A 22 -13.94 -2.61 -7.74
C SER A 22 -15.27 -1.84 -7.72
N SER A 23 -15.68 -1.29 -6.59
CA SER A 23 -16.93 -0.53 -6.46
C SER A 23 -16.70 0.94 -6.80
N ASP A 24 -17.54 1.49 -7.66
CA ASP A 24 -17.45 2.89 -8.11
C ASP A 24 -17.70 3.90 -6.97
N ASP A 25 -18.44 3.49 -5.93
CA ASP A 25 -18.73 4.29 -4.73
C ASP A 25 -17.64 4.15 -3.65
N CYS A 26 -16.55 3.43 -3.92
CA CYS A 26 -15.51 3.11 -2.94
C CYS A 26 -14.10 3.33 -3.49
N ASN A 27 -13.41 4.34 -2.96
CA ASN A 27 -12.02 4.66 -3.34
C ASN A 27 -10.97 3.91 -2.50
N CYS A 28 -11.36 2.82 -1.86
CA CYS A 28 -10.45 2.06 -0.99
C CYS A 28 -9.44 1.27 -1.82
N TRP A 29 -8.18 1.33 -1.41
CA TRP A 29 -7.14 0.43 -1.87
C TRP A 29 -6.19 0.13 -0.71
N GLN A 30 -5.51 -1.00 -0.77
CA GLN A 30 -4.51 -1.41 0.21
C GLN A 30 -3.28 -1.97 -0.49
N ARG A 31 -2.11 -1.88 0.12
CA ARG A 31 -0.93 -2.57 -0.40
C ARG A 31 -1.02 -4.05 -0.08
N ASP A 32 -0.60 -4.88 -1.02
CA ASP A 32 -0.55 -6.34 -0.84
C ASP A 32 0.33 -6.71 0.36
N ASN A 33 1.43 -5.98 0.56
CA ASN A 33 2.37 -6.24 1.65
C ASN A 33 1.82 -6.00 3.05
N PHE A 34 0.64 -5.40 3.23
CA PHE A 34 -0.02 -5.21 4.54
C PHE A 34 -1.27 -6.09 4.72
N ARG A 35 -1.56 -6.97 3.77
CA ARG A 35 -2.73 -7.83 3.84
C ARG A 35 -2.47 -8.99 4.82
N THR A 36 -3.39 -9.21 5.76
CA THR A 36 -3.31 -10.32 6.73
C THR A 36 -4.18 -11.51 6.35
N ASN A 37 -5.12 -11.34 5.41
CA ASN A 37 -6.02 -12.39 4.95
C ASN A 37 -6.14 -12.35 3.42
N ASP A 38 -6.17 -13.51 2.76
CA ASP A 38 -6.31 -13.64 1.31
C ASP A 38 -7.71 -13.31 0.77
N GLU A 39 -8.59 -12.80 1.63
CA GLU A 39 -9.91 -12.34 1.23
C GLU A 39 -9.79 -11.18 0.23
N LYS A 40 -10.26 -11.43 -1.00
CA LYS A 40 -10.37 -10.44 -2.08
C LYS A 40 -11.50 -9.45 -1.85
N LYS A 41 -11.84 -9.16 -0.59
CA LYS A 41 -12.94 -8.27 -0.21
C LYS A 41 -12.40 -6.97 0.37
N CYS A 42 -13.06 -5.88 0.02
CA CYS A 42 -12.77 -4.57 0.53
C CYS A 42 -13.16 -4.50 2.01
N PRO A 43 -12.25 -4.11 2.92
CA PRO A 43 -12.56 -4.00 4.34
C PRO A 43 -13.54 -2.84 4.65
N MET A 44 -13.74 -1.92 3.71
CA MET A 44 -14.61 -0.76 3.89
C MET A 44 -16.05 -1.03 3.47
N CYS A 45 -16.26 -1.70 2.32
CA CYS A 45 -17.60 -1.92 1.75
C CYS A 45 -17.95 -3.38 1.46
N GLY A 46 -17.00 -4.31 1.62
CA GLY A 46 -17.20 -5.75 1.37
C GLY A 46 -17.21 -6.16 -0.11
N SER A 47 -17.16 -5.21 -1.05
CA SER A 47 -17.07 -5.49 -2.49
C SER A 47 -15.75 -6.18 -2.86
N GLU A 48 -15.68 -6.75 -4.05
CA GLU A 48 -14.45 -7.36 -4.53
C GLU A 48 -13.33 -6.33 -4.72
N MET A 49 -12.09 -6.80 -4.62
CA MET A 49 -10.89 -6.03 -4.92
C MET A 49 -10.14 -6.65 -6.08
N LYS A 50 -9.55 -5.80 -6.92
CA LYS A 50 -8.70 -6.18 -8.05
C LYS A 50 -7.25 -5.86 -7.73
N GLU A 51 -6.37 -6.71 -8.21
CA GLU A 51 -4.93 -6.53 -8.12
C GLU A 51 -4.48 -5.53 -9.17
N GLU A 52 -3.70 -4.53 -8.75
CA GLU A 52 -3.14 -3.46 -9.58
C GLU A 52 -1.74 -3.11 -9.08
N ASN A 53 -0.97 -2.38 -9.88
CA ASN A 53 0.36 -1.88 -9.48
C ASN A 53 0.36 -0.36 -9.42
N LYS A 54 1.05 0.20 -8.42
CA LYS A 54 1.17 1.64 -8.25
C LYS A 54 2.55 2.01 -7.73
N VAL A 55 3.17 3.02 -8.36
CA VAL A 55 4.40 3.62 -7.86
C VAL A 55 4.09 4.38 -6.58
N LEU A 56 4.67 3.93 -5.48
CA LEU A 56 4.43 4.47 -4.14
C LEU A 56 5.73 4.51 -3.36
N GLN A 57 5.78 5.38 -2.36
CA GLN A 57 6.88 5.40 -1.39
C GLN A 57 7.03 4.01 -0.75
N VAL A 58 8.27 3.55 -0.60
CA VAL A 58 8.59 2.29 0.06
C VAL A 58 8.13 2.35 1.52
N VAL A 59 7.33 1.38 1.94
CA VAL A 59 6.93 1.22 3.34
C VAL A 59 7.21 -0.22 3.75
N GLU A 60 8.21 -0.39 4.62
CA GLU A 60 8.58 -1.70 5.17
C GLU A 60 7.51 -2.21 6.12
N ASN A 61 6.92 -3.35 5.79
CA ASN A 61 6.05 -4.05 6.72
C ASN A 61 6.90 -4.83 7.75
N ASN A 62 6.95 -4.31 8.98
CA ASN A 62 7.65 -4.93 10.10
C ASN A 62 6.81 -5.94 10.89
N SER A 63 5.58 -6.24 10.43
CA SER A 63 4.69 -7.22 11.04
C SER A 63 5.30 -8.63 11.04
N LEU A 64 5.22 -9.30 12.18
CA LEU A 64 5.60 -10.72 12.31
C LEU A 64 4.68 -11.63 11.48
N TYR A 65 3.43 -11.21 11.25
CA TYR A 65 2.42 -11.99 10.53
C TYR A 65 2.63 -12.01 9.02
N TYR A 66 3.28 -11.00 8.45
CA TYR A 66 3.59 -10.96 7.01
C TYR A 66 4.89 -11.72 6.70
N LYS A 67 5.88 -11.64 7.58
CA LYS A 67 7.17 -12.33 7.41
C LYS A 67 7.06 -13.87 7.45
N SER A 68 5.99 -14.42 8.02
CA SER A 68 5.77 -15.88 8.09
C SER A 68 5.31 -16.52 6.78
N GLN A 69 5.03 -15.73 5.73
CA GLN A 69 4.58 -16.22 4.41
C GLN A 69 5.61 -15.98 3.28
N SER A 70 6.79 -15.42 3.58
CA SER A 70 7.89 -15.24 2.63
C SER A 70 8.88 -16.39 2.65
#